data_AF-A0A920ADY6-F1
#
_entry.id   AF-A0A920ADY6-F1
#
_cell.length_a   1.000
_cell.length_b   1.000
_cell.length_c   1.000
_cell.angle_alpha   90.00
_cell.angle_beta   90.00
_cell.angle_gamma   90.00
#
_symmetry.space_group_name_H-M   'P 1'
#
loop_
_entity.id
_entity.type
_entity.pdbx_description
1 polymer ?
#
loop_
_entity_poly.entity_id
_entity_poly.type
_entity_poly.pdbx_seq_one_letter_code
_entity_poly.pdbx_strand_id
1 'polypeptide(L)'
;MKPTRLAITSFIYGCIGLSLALLMMWYMMIEDWPMIIGGKPNFSLLQNLPAFIPVTFEMTVFFAAHLMVLTYLIRCKLYPGSNQKSPDPRTTDDMFLMEIESHGNDKEIVDLLKNRSGRS
;
A
#
# COMPACT_ATOMS: atom_id res chain seq x y z
N MET A 1 -17.21 -12.92 1.28
CA MET A 1 -15.97 -12.34 0.71
C MET A 1 -15.15 -11.77 1.85
N LYS A 2 -13.86 -12.15 2.00
CA LYS A 2 -13.01 -11.58 3.07
C LYS A 2 -12.54 -10.19 2.61
N PRO A 3 -12.70 -9.13 3.42
CA PRO A 3 -12.29 -7.79 3.01
C PRO A 3 -10.77 -7.74 2.85
N THR A 4 -10.32 -7.08 1.79
CA THR A 4 -8.89 -6.87 1.54
C THR A 4 -8.33 -5.95 2.62
N ARG A 5 -7.40 -6.45 3.45
CA ARG A 5 -6.83 -5.73 4.60
C ARG A 5 -5.90 -4.56 4.23
N LEU A 6 -5.83 -4.21 2.95
CA LEU A 6 -5.01 -3.14 2.38
C LEU A 6 -5.40 -1.74 2.90
N ALA A 7 -6.68 -1.51 3.17
CA ALA A 7 -7.13 -0.24 3.76
C ALA A 7 -6.62 -0.06 5.21
N ILE A 8 -6.62 -1.13 6.01
CA ILE A 8 -6.15 -1.11 7.40
C ILE A 8 -4.63 -0.86 7.45
N THR A 9 -3.87 -1.48 6.54
CA THR A 9 -2.42 -1.25 6.46
C THR A 9 -2.10 0.20 6.08
N SER A 10 -2.84 0.79 5.13
CA SER A 10 -2.69 2.20 4.76
C SER A 10 -2.92 3.15 5.94
N PHE A 11 -3.95 2.89 6.75
CA PHE A 11 -4.22 3.69 7.95
C PHE A 11 -3.07 3.63 8.96
N ILE A 12 -2.52 2.44 9.21
CA ILE A 12 -1.38 2.26 10.13
C ILE A 12 -0.14 3.01 9.60
N TYR A 13 0.11 2.96 8.28
CA TYR A 13 1.21 3.70 7.66
C TYR A 13 1.04 5.22 7.79
N GLY A 14 -0.20 5.72 7.68
CA GLY A 14 -0.52 7.12 7.96
C GLY A 14 -0.22 7.51 9.41
N CYS A 15 -0.61 6.69 10.39
CA CYS A 15 -0.29 6.95 11.80
C CYS A 15 1.22 7.00 12.06
N ILE A 16 1.99 6.09 11.46
CA ILE A 16 3.45 6.08 11.56
C ILE A 16 4.06 7.35 10.93
N GLY A 17 3.57 7.76 9.76
CA GLY A 17 3.99 9.00 9.09
C GLY A 17 3.72 10.24 9.94
N LEU A 18 2.56 10.30 10.61
CA LEU A 18 2.20 11.39 11.52
C LEU A 18 3.11 11.41 12.75
N SER A 19 3.35 10.25 13.38
CA SER A 19 4.27 10.16 14.53
C SER A 19 5.70 10.55 14.16
N LEU A 20 6.19 10.11 13.00
CA LEU A 20 7.52 10.44 12.52
C LEU A 20 7.65 11.93 12.20
N ALA A 21 6.65 12.54 11.57
CA ALA A 21 6.65 13.97 11.27
C ALA A 21 6.67 14.81 12.56
N LEU A 22 5.86 14.45 13.56
CA LEU A 22 5.89 15.10 14.88
C LEU A 22 7.25 14.95 15.57
N LEU A 23 7.84 13.75 15.54
CA LEU A 23 9.15 13.49 16.14
C LEU A 23 10.25 14.27 15.41
N MET A 24 10.21 14.33 14.08
CA MET A 24 11.18 15.07 13.28
C MET A 24 11.15 16.57 13.58
N MET A 25 9.95 17.16 13.67
CA MET A 25 9.79 18.57 14.05
C MET A 25 10.22 18.83 15.49
N TRP A 26 9.87 17.94 16.42
CA TRP A 26 10.33 18.01 17.81
C TRP A 26 11.86 17.99 17.88
N TYR A 27 12.50 17.08 17.17
CA TYR A 27 13.96 16.94 17.14
C TYR A 27 14.65 18.19 16.57
N MET A 28 14.22 18.68 15.40
CA MET A 28 14.86 19.86 14.79
C MET A 28 14.67 21.14 15.60
N MET A 29 13.49 21.36 16.18
CA MET A 29 13.17 22.61 16.87
C MET A 29 13.66 22.68 18.31
N ILE A 30 13.79 21.56 19.00
CA ILE A 30 14.12 21.53 20.44
C ILE A 30 15.55 21.04 20.68
N GLU A 31 15.95 19.94 20.02
CA GLU A 31 17.23 19.30 20.29
C GLU A 31 18.35 19.86 19.42
N ASP A 32 18.13 19.94 18.10
CA ASP A 32 19.20 20.21 17.13
C ASP A 32 19.49 21.72 16.96
N TRP A 33 18.45 22.55 16.86
CA TRP A 33 18.62 24.01 16.77
C TRP A 33 17.46 24.79 17.40
N PRO A 34 17.50 25.06 18.72
CA PRO A 34 16.51 25.89 19.38
C PRO A 34 16.65 27.36 18.95
N MET A 35 15.92 27.75 17.90
CA MET A 35 15.92 29.11 17.39
C MET A 35 14.89 29.97 18.14
N ILE A 36 15.27 31.14 18.66
CA ILE A 36 14.34 32.15 19.21
C ILE A 36 14.01 33.18 18.12
N ILE A 37 13.01 32.89 17.29
CA ILE A 37 12.48 33.83 16.29
C ILE A 37 11.34 34.63 16.91
N GLY A 38 11.51 35.95 17.09
CA GLY A 38 10.43 36.88 17.43
C GLY A 38 10.06 37.04 18.92
N GLY A 39 10.88 36.56 19.86
CA GLY A 39 10.68 36.79 21.30
C GLY A 39 9.52 36.01 21.96
N LYS A 40 8.84 35.12 21.22
CA LYS A 40 7.88 34.17 21.78
C LYS A 40 8.57 32.86 22.14
N PRO A 41 8.15 32.19 23.23
CA PRO A 41 8.75 30.93 23.65
C PRO A 41 8.52 29.84 22.59
N ASN A 42 9.54 29.54 21.79
CA ASN A 42 9.54 28.48 20.77
C ASN A 42 9.52 27.05 21.36
N PHE A 43 9.34 26.93 22.67
CA PHE A 43 9.27 25.65 23.38
C PHE A 43 7.92 24.94 23.23
N SER A 44 6.89 25.62 22.74
CA SER A 44 5.55 25.03 22.56
C SER A 44 5.23 24.80 21.09
N LEU A 45 5.12 23.52 20.72
CA LEU A 45 4.58 23.01 19.45
C LEU A 45 3.22 23.66 19.10
N LEU A 46 2.46 24.06 20.13
CA LEU A 46 1.19 24.79 20.02
C LEU A 46 1.28 26.21 19.45
N GLN A 47 2.40 26.91 19.64
CA GLN A 47 2.54 28.32 19.22
C GLN A 47 2.98 28.44 17.75
N ASN A 48 3.73 27.44 17.26
CA ASN A 48 4.14 27.30 15.86
C ASN A 48 3.27 26.29 15.08
N LEU A 49 2.19 25.79 15.70
CA LEU A 49 1.28 24.78 15.15
C LEU A 49 0.75 25.10 13.73
N PRO A 50 0.35 26.35 13.40
CA PRO A 50 -0.15 26.67 12.06
C PRO A 50 0.86 26.39 10.95
N ALA A 51 2.16 26.55 11.21
CA ALA A 51 3.21 26.30 10.24
C ALA A 51 3.51 24.80 10.06
N PHE A 52 3.18 23.98 11.05
CA PHE A 52 3.46 22.54 11.05
C PHE A 52 2.34 21.69 10.46
N ILE A 53 1.11 22.21 10.42
CA ILE A 53 -0.05 21.49 9.85
C ILE A 53 0.19 21.10 8.38
N PRO A 54 0.65 21.99 7.48
CA PRO A 54 0.93 21.60 6.09
C PRO A 54 2.03 20.54 6.01
N VAL A 55 3.12 20.68 6.77
CA VAL A 55 4.26 19.75 6.73
C VAL A 55 3.86 18.35 7.22
N THR A 56 3.16 18.27 8.35
CA THR A 56 2.67 16.99 8.89
C THR A 56 1.65 16.32 7.98
N PHE A 57 0.78 17.09 7.34
CA PHE A 57 -0.18 16.58 6.35
C PHE A 57 0.55 15.96 5.16
N GLU A 58 1.48 16.70 4.53
CA GLU A 58 2.24 16.22 3.37
C GLU A 58 3.06 14.96 3.71
N MET A 59 3.71 14.94 4.87
CA MET A 59 4.46 13.77 5.32
C MET A 59 3.56 12.55 5.54
N THR A 60 2.37 12.74 6.13
CA THR A 60 1.40 11.64 6.34
C THR A 60 0.95 11.05 5.01
N VAL A 61 0.62 11.89 4.02
CA VAL A 61 0.19 11.47 2.68
C VAL A 61 1.35 10.78 1.94
N PHE A 62 2.56 11.33 2.02
CA PHE A 62 3.75 10.77 1.39
C PHE A 62 4.04 9.34 1.88
N PHE A 63 4.08 9.14 3.20
CA PHE A 63 4.34 7.82 3.79
C PHE A 63 3.21 6.83 3.51
N ALA A 64 1.96 7.25 3.62
CA ALA A 64 0.82 6.38 3.32
C ALA A 64 0.85 5.89 1.86
N ALA A 65 1.09 6.79 0.90
CA ALA A 65 1.15 6.44 -0.52
C ALA A 65 2.34 5.53 -0.85
N HIS A 66 3.55 5.87 -0.41
CA HIS A 66 4.76 5.11 -0.73
C HIS A 66 4.77 3.71 -0.10
N LEU A 67 4.41 3.60 1.19
CA LEU A 67 4.37 2.31 1.88
C LEU A 67 3.27 1.41 1.31
N MET A 68 2.16 1.98 0.86
CA MET A 68 1.10 1.25 0.19
C MET A 68 1.56 0.69 -1.16
N VAL A 69 2.22 1.50 -1.99
CA VAL A 69 2.77 1.06 -3.28
C VAL A 69 3.82 -0.04 -3.05
N LEU A 70 4.72 0.17 -2.10
CA LEU A 70 5.74 -0.84 -1.76
C LEU A 70 5.11 -2.15 -1.28
N THR A 71 4.09 -2.07 -0.42
CA THR A 71 3.35 -3.25 0.07
C THR A 71 2.64 -3.96 -1.07
N TYR A 72 2.04 -3.21 -2.00
CA TYR A 72 1.40 -3.77 -3.19
C TYR A 72 2.41 -4.51 -4.07
N LEU A 73 3.57 -3.90 -4.37
CA LEU A 73 4.62 -4.54 -5.14
C LEU A 73 5.13 -5.84 -4.50
N ILE A 74 5.30 -5.85 -3.17
CA ILE A 74 5.75 -7.06 -2.44
C ILE A 74 4.64 -8.13 -2.42
N ARG A 75 3.38 -7.74 -2.15
CA ARG A 75 2.24 -8.67 -2.07
C ARG A 75 1.90 -9.30 -3.42
N CYS A 76 1.97 -8.53 -4.49
CA CYS A 76 1.78 -9.02 -5.86
C CYS A 76 3.03 -9.66 -6.44
N LYS A 77 4.16 -9.69 -5.71
CA LYS A 77 5.47 -10.12 -6.20
C LYS A 77 5.77 -9.47 -7.55
N LEU A 78 5.60 -8.16 -7.66
CA LEU A 78 5.78 -7.39 -8.90
C LEU A 78 7.14 -6.65 -8.90
N TYR A 79 8.19 -7.31 -8.42
CA TYR A 79 9.55 -6.75 -8.44
C TYR A 79 10.20 -7.00 -9.82
N PRO A 80 11.10 -6.11 -10.29
CA PRO A 80 11.82 -6.31 -11.55
C PRO A 80 12.67 -7.59 -11.45
N GLY A 81 12.27 -8.63 -12.19
CA GLY A 81 12.85 -9.99 -12.11
C GLY A 81 11.94 -11.04 -11.47
N SER A 82 10.71 -10.69 -11.07
CA SER A 82 9.75 -11.67 -10.58
C SER A 82 9.18 -12.52 -11.71
N ASN A 83 9.21 -13.84 -11.51
CA ASN A 83 8.62 -14.81 -12.43
C ASN A 83 7.10 -14.58 -12.53
N GLN A 84 6.68 -14.00 -13.64
CA GLN A 84 5.27 -13.94 -14.05
C GLN A 84 4.76 -15.38 -14.20
N LYS A 85 3.90 -15.82 -13.28
CA LYS A 85 3.06 -17.00 -13.49
C LYS A 85 1.95 -16.61 -14.47
N SER A 86 2.31 -16.37 -15.72
CA SER A 86 1.35 -16.30 -16.82
C SER A 86 1.41 -17.66 -17.52
N PRO A 87 0.43 -18.55 -17.30
CA PRO A 87 0.44 -19.91 -17.84
C PRO A 87 0.36 -19.96 -19.37
N ASP A 88 -0.15 -18.89 -20.00
CA ASP A 88 -0.23 -18.73 -21.46
C ASP A 88 -0.23 -17.24 -21.84
N PRO A 89 0.68 -16.74 -22.71
CA PRO A 89 0.71 -15.34 -23.18
C PRO A 89 -0.61 -14.83 -23.77
N ARG A 90 -1.47 -15.72 -24.27
CA ARG A 90 -2.75 -15.36 -24.92
C ARG A 90 -3.83 -14.94 -23.91
N THR A 91 -3.60 -15.15 -22.61
CA THR A 91 -4.52 -14.73 -21.55
C THR A 91 -4.51 -13.23 -21.27
N THR A 92 -3.45 -12.54 -21.68
CA THR A 92 -3.37 -11.08 -21.54
C THR A 92 -4.09 -10.35 -22.68
N ASP A 93 -4.23 -10.99 -23.84
CA ASP A 93 -4.70 -10.35 -25.07
C ASP A 93 -6.16 -10.71 -25.42
N ASP A 94 -6.54 -12.00 -25.34
CA ASP A 94 -7.77 -12.45 -26.05
C ASP A 94 -8.62 -13.52 -25.32
N MET A 95 -8.11 -14.15 -24.25
CA MET A 95 -8.84 -15.24 -23.57
C MET A 95 -8.79 -15.15 -22.03
N PHE A 96 -9.93 -15.35 -21.37
CA PHE A 96 -9.96 -15.53 -19.92
C PHE A 96 -9.61 -16.99 -19.56
N LEU A 97 -8.55 -17.19 -18.76
CA LEU A 97 -8.18 -18.50 -18.21
C LEU A 97 -8.74 -18.66 -16.79
N MET A 98 -9.46 -19.75 -16.56
CA MET A 98 -9.93 -20.16 -15.23
C MET A 98 -9.24 -21.47 -14.86
N GLU A 99 -8.27 -21.39 -13.95
CA GLU A 99 -7.63 -22.59 -13.38
C GLU A 99 -8.48 -23.11 -12.22
N ILE A 100 -8.92 -24.36 -12.31
CA ILE A 100 -9.66 -25.05 -11.25
C ILE A 100 -8.73 -26.13 -10.69
N GLU A 101 -8.32 -26.00 -9.43
CA GLU A 101 -7.58 -27.07 -8.74
C GLU A 101 -8.53 -28.25 -8.50
N SER A 102 -8.26 -29.39 -9.15
CA SER A 102 -9.08 -30.58 -9.00
C SER A 102 -8.61 -31.43 -7.83
N HIS A 103 -9.47 -31.57 -6.83
CA HIS A 103 -9.29 -32.52 -5.74
C HIS A 103 -9.89 -33.89 -6.11
N GLY A 104 -9.32 -34.55 -7.12
CA GLY A 104 -9.52 -35.98 -7.40
C GLY A 104 -10.73 -36.35 -8.26
N ASN A 105 -11.42 -35.40 -8.89
CA ASN A 105 -12.57 -35.68 -9.76
C ASN A 105 -12.44 -35.03 -11.16
N ASP A 106 -11.28 -35.24 -11.78
CA ASP A 106 -10.88 -34.55 -13.01
C ASP A 106 -11.83 -34.81 -14.18
N LYS A 107 -12.41 -36.01 -14.26
CA LYS A 107 -13.24 -36.44 -15.40
C LYS A 107 -14.60 -35.75 -15.43
N GLU A 108 -15.29 -35.66 -14.29
CA GLU A 108 -16.59 -34.98 -14.20
C GLU A 108 -16.46 -33.47 -14.43
N ILE A 109 -15.38 -32.85 -13.94
CA ILE A 109 -15.13 -31.41 -14.14
C ILE A 109 -14.89 -31.13 -15.64
N VAL A 110 -14.12 -31.97 -16.33
CA VAL A 110 -13.88 -31.82 -17.78
C VAL A 110 -15.17 -32.00 -18.58
N ASP A 111 -16.03 -32.95 -18.21
CA ASP A 111 -17.31 -33.18 -18.92
C ASP A 111 -18.32 -32.05 -18.66
N LEU A 112 -18.35 -31.47 -17.47
CA LEU A 112 -19.16 -30.29 -17.16
C LEU A 112 -18.68 -29.05 -17.93
N LEU A 113 -17.36 -28.85 -18.02
CA LEU A 113 -16.78 -27.73 -18.75
C LEU A 113 -17.01 -27.87 -20.26
N LYS A 114 -16.88 -29.06 -20.83
CA LYS A 114 -17.16 -29.31 -22.26
C LYS A 114 -18.63 -29.08 -22.62
N ASN A 115 -19.55 -29.58 -21.79
CA ASN A 115 -20.98 -29.38 -22.02
C ASN A 115 -21.41 -27.90 -21.91
N ARG A 116 -20.74 -27.10 -21.08
CA ARG A 116 -21.11 -25.70 -20.84
C ARG A 116 -20.35 -24.69 -21.71
N SER A 117 -19.16 -25.04 -22.20
CA SER A 117 -18.27 -24.10 -22.91
C SER A 117 -18.59 -23.92 -24.40
N GLY A 118 -19.55 -24.65 -24.99
CA GLY A 118 -20.07 -24.38 -26.34
C GLY A 118 -19.05 -24.38 -27.48
N ARG A 119 -17.84 -24.87 -27.26
CA ARG A 119 -16.83 -25.11 -28.31
C ARG A 119 -16.73 -26.61 -28.53
N SER A 120 -17.44 -27.05 -29.58
CA SER A 120 -17.14 -28.27 -30.32
C SER A 120 -15.76 -28.17 -30.97
#